data_AF-A0A7J3V1Y0-F1
#
_entry.id   AF-A0A7J3V1Y0-F1
#
_cell.length_a   1.000
_cell.length_b   1.000
_cell.length_c   1.000
_cell.angle_alpha   90.00
_cell.angle_beta   90.00
_cell.angle_gamma   90.00
#
_symmetry.space_group_name_H-M   'P 1'
#
loop_
_entity.id
_entity.type
_entity.pdbx_description
1 polymer ?
#
loop_
_entity_poly.entity_id
_entity_poly.type
_entity_poly.pdbx_seq_one_letter_code
_entity_poly.pdbx_strand_id
1 'polypeptide(L)'
;MLLFRVQIPAGAPKAPHFEAFLETQTLPSIIWDRVDVALSVPKTRIDVGSSADIQKHAVYAYDGTTFSGSIHLNDTETKNAVGKYGYKVSSISDPVYGLTAFSTNEVCVIWDKVTFTLSAAKSRVSVGSVAQISATAVYAFDNSPFKGSYSLNDTLVKTSICKCGYKVSGIVDELYGLTSSDTNEISIIFDKVVMVDGGVSDEFAEVGKPVTVWFKAVYAYDGKTFDDAEGTVYVDGKSATWSERNERWEYVYTEGGLGSRATFKVTAVSDTLDNPITFEDNVGSKTVRRVLLEPLYKAPVVGSATRQLNELFPGYGSIALIAIFIAILTASTAPAVLKITRKKRANARER
;
A
#
# COMPACT_ATOMS: atom_id res chain seq x y z
N MET A 1 70.41 -61.75 17.35
CA MET A 1 71.32 -62.68 16.66
C MET A 1 71.96 -63.60 17.70
N LEU A 2 71.40 -64.78 17.95
CA LEU A 2 72.03 -65.80 18.79
C LEU A 2 72.82 -66.75 17.90
N LEU A 3 74.15 -66.75 18.00
CA LEU A 3 75.00 -67.75 17.35
C LEU A 3 75.22 -68.93 18.30
N PHE A 4 74.69 -70.10 17.97
CA PHE A 4 75.09 -71.35 18.61
C PHE A 4 76.25 -71.96 17.82
N ARG A 5 77.43 -72.07 18.45
CA ARG A 5 78.55 -72.86 17.92
C ARG A 5 78.42 -74.29 18.44
N VAL A 6 78.17 -75.24 17.53
CA VAL A 6 78.29 -76.67 17.80
C VAL A 6 79.70 -77.10 17.38
N GLN A 7 80.49 -77.63 18.32
CA GLN A 7 81.80 -78.21 18.04
C GLN A 7 81.62 -79.71 17.77
N ILE A 8 81.98 -80.18 16.57
CA ILE A 8 81.89 -81.59 16.18
C ILE A 8 83.29 -82.25 16.31
N PRO A 9 83.44 -83.40 16.99
CA PRO A 9 84.73 -84.10 17.12
C PRO A 9 85.22 -84.71 15.80
N ALA A 10 86.55 -84.76 15.63
CA ALA A 10 87.20 -85.30 14.43
C ALA A 10 87.05 -86.83 14.34
N GLY A 11 86.36 -87.31 13.30
CA GLY A 11 86.20 -88.75 13.00
C GLY A 11 84.82 -89.19 12.52
N ALA A 12 83.83 -88.30 12.45
CA ALA A 12 82.48 -88.65 11.99
C ALA A 12 82.40 -88.82 10.44
N PRO A 13 81.55 -89.73 9.92
CA PRO A 13 81.33 -89.92 8.49
C PRO A 13 80.84 -88.63 7.80
N LYS A 14 81.17 -88.51 6.52
CA LYS A 14 80.92 -87.34 5.64
C LYS A 14 79.55 -86.71 5.95
N ALA A 15 79.58 -85.50 6.51
CA ALA A 15 78.39 -84.78 6.96
C ALA A 15 77.36 -84.63 5.81
N PRO A 16 76.06 -84.77 6.07
CA PRO A 16 75.05 -84.45 5.08
C PRO A 16 75.16 -82.98 4.69
N HIS A 17 74.90 -82.70 3.42
CA HIS A 17 74.87 -81.36 2.86
C HIS A 17 73.73 -80.58 3.53
N PHE A 18 74.03 -79.86 4.60
CA PHE A 18 73.07 -78.95 5.23
C PHE A 18 73.06 -77.65 4.44
N GLU A 19 72.07 -77.49 3.57
CA GLU A 19 71.70 -76.17 3.05
C GLU A 19 71.13 -75.36 4.22
N ALA A 20 71.81 -74.27 4.58
CA ALA A 20 71.31 -73.35 5.58
C ALA A 20 70.07 -72.64 5.02
N PHE A 21 68.90 -72.95 5.56
CA PHE A 21 67.67 -72.23 5.26
C PHE A 21 67.73 -70.86 5.95
N LEU A 22 67.86 -69.79 5.17
CA LEU A 22 67.75 -68.42 5.67
C LEU A 22 66.28 -68.01 5.58
N GLU A 23 65.53 -68.20 6.67
CA GLU A 23 64.16 -67.71 6.75
C GLU A 23 64.16 -66.20 7.03
N THR A 24 63.95 -65.40 5.99
CA THR A 24 63.70 -63.96 6.12
C THR A 24 62.21 -63.72 6.33
N GLN A 25 61.66 -64.18 7.46
CA GLN A 25 60.28 -63.83 7.81
C GLN A 25 60.25 -62.38 8.27
N THR A 26 59.50 -61.53 7.57
CA THR A 26 59.21 -60.17 8.03
C THR A 26 58.31 -60.26 9.26
N LEU A 27 58.72 -59.63 10.36
CA LEU A 27 57.90 -59.55 11.56
C LEU A 27 56.55 -58.89 11.20
N PRO A 28 55.43 -59.36 11.78
CA PRO A 28 54.15 -58.70 11.59
C PRO A 28 54.23 -57.25 12.08
N SER A 29 53.69 -56.32 11.29
CA SER A 29 53.55 -54.91 11.66
C SER A 29 52.08 -54.56 11.88
N ILE A 30 51.84 -53.60 12.78
CA ILE A 30 50.51 -53.02 13.04
C ILE A 30 50.59 -51.53 12.69
N ILE A 31 49.62 -51.06 11.92
CA ILE A 31 49.46 -49.65 11.60
C ILE A 31 48.29 -49.11 12.43
N TRP A 32 48.55 -48.02 13.16
CA TRP A 32 47.50 -47.25 13.82
C TRP A 32 47.11 -46.09 12.91
N ASP A 33 45.83 -45.97 12.61
CA ASP A 33 45.33 -44.97 11.68
C ASP A 33 44.03 -44.33 12.16
N ARG A 34 43.68 -43.20 11.55
CA ARG A 34 42.41 -42.49 11.70
C ARG A 34 42.09 -41.76 10.40
N VAL A 35 40.87 -41.25 10.28
CA VAL A 35 40.50 -40.38 9.15
C VAL A 35 40.61 -38.91 9.55
N ASP A 36 41.30 -38.10 8.74
CA ASP A 36 41.35 -36.64 8.91
C ASP A 36 40.34 -36.00 7.94
N VAL A 37 39.32 -35.34 8.49
CA VAL A 37 38.21 -34.73 7.73
C VAL A 37 38.27 -33.20 7.78
N ALA A 38 38.29 -32.56 6.62
CA ALA A 38 38.19 -31.11 6.45
C ALA A 38 36.82 -30.73 5.86
N LEU A 39 36.09 -29.88 6.58
CA LEU A 39 34.84 -29.26 6.16
C LEU A 39 35.11 -27.86 5.59
N SER A 40 34.44 -27.50 4.50
CA SER A 40 34.43 -26.15 3.92
C SER A 40 33.04 -25.75 3.44
N VAL A 41 32.76 -24.45 3.45
CA VAL A 41 31.48 -23.90 2.97
C VAL A 41 31.76 -22.73 2.03
N PRO A 42 31.42 -22.85 0.73
CA PRO A 42 31.62 -21.76 -0.23
C PRO A 42 30.78 -20.52 0.06
N LYS A 43 29.54 -20.70 0.53
CA LYS A 43 28.60 -19.62 0.85
C LYS A 43 28.15 -19.71 2.31
N THR A 44 28.62 -18.77 3.13
CA THR A 44 28.42 -18.79 4.58
C THR A 44 27.11 -18.15 5.04
N ARG A 45 26.38 -17.43 4.17
CA ARG A 45 25.07 -16.83 4.45
C ARG A 45 24.11 -17.15 3.31
N ILE A 46 23.02 -17.85 3.62
CA ILE A 46 22.06 -18.38 2.65
C ILE A 46 20.61 -18.16 3.09
N ASP A 47 19.67 -18.37 2.19
CA ASP A 47 18.25 -18.23 2.49
C ASP A 47 17.76 -19.26 3.49
N VAL A 48 16.92 -18.83 4.44
CA VAL A 48 16.08 -19.73 5.25
C VAL A 48 15.34 -20.73 4.34
N GLY A 49 15.34 -22.00 4.73
CA GLY A 49 14.75 -23.11 3.96
C GLY A 49 15.65 -23.70 2.86
N SER A 50 16.79 -23.08 2.55
CA SER A 50 17.77 -23.64 1.60
C SER A 50 18.70 -24.66 2.27
N SER A 51 19.28 -25.55 1.46
CA SER A 51 20.34 -26.47 1.91
C SER A 51 21.71 -25.82 1.79
N ALA A 52 22.53 -25.94 2.84
CA ALA A 52 23.92 -25.49 2.81
C ALA A 52 24.80 -26.48 2.03
N ASP A 53 25.64 -25.97 1.13
CA ASP A 53 26.65 -26.77 0.44
C ASP A 53 27.89 -26.95 1.34
N ILE A 54 27.80 -27.91 2.26
CA ILE A 54 28.91 -28.26 3.17
C ILE A 54 29.76 -29.33 2.51
N GLN A 55 30.90 -28.89 1.98
CA GLN A 55 31.89 -29.74 1.33
C GLN A 55 32.68 -30.53 2.37
N LYS A 56 32.90 -31.81 2.10
CA LYS A 56 33.54 -32.78 3.00
C LYS A 56 34.71 -33.40 2.27
N HIS A 57 35.92 -33.10 2.70
CA HIS A 57 37.15 -33.71 2.18
C HIS A 57 37.78 -34.57 3.27
N ALA A 58 38.15 -35.81 2.95
CA ALA A 58 38.70 -36.72 3.95
C ALA A 58 39.80 -37.61 3.38
N VAL A 59 40.81 -37.88 4.21
CA VAL A 59 41.96 -38.74 3.90
C VAL A 59 42.32 -39.62 5.09
N TYR A 60 42.96 -40.75 4.82
CA TYR A 60 43.58 -41.58 5.87
C TYR A 60 44.83 -40.88 6.39
N ALA A 61 45.01 -40.81 7.71
CA ALA A 61 46.10 -40.06 8.34
C ALA A 61 47.47 -40.73 8.14
N TYR A 62 47.49 -42.06 7.97
CA TYR A 62 48.72 -42.82 7.79
C TYR A 62 49.43 -42.53 6.46
N ASP A 63 48.68 -42.50 5.35
CA ASP A 63 49.25 -42.42 4.00
C ASP A 63 48.70 -41.29 3.12
N GLY A 64 47.71 -40.54 3.60
CA GLY A 64 47.08 -39.43 2.89
C GLY A 64 46.18 -39.84 1.72
N THR A 65 45.90 -41.13 1.55
CA THR A 65 44.99 -41.59 0.49
C THR A 65 43.55 -41.16 0.76
N THR A 66 42.77 -40.97 -0.31
CA THR A 66 41.40 -40.48 -0.21
C THR A 66 40.51 -41.46 0.56
N PHE A 67 39.80 -40.95 1.55
CA PHE A 67 38.80 -41.70 2.28
C PHE A 67 37.62 -42.06 1.36
N SER A 68 37.27 -43.35 1.30
CA SER A 68 36.22 -43.87 0.40
C SER A 68 34.91 -44.20 1.13
N GLY A 69 34.78 -43.78 2.39
CA GLY A 69 33.60 -44.03 3.21
C GLY A 69 32.60 -42.87 3.24
N SER A 70 31.63 -42.94 4.16
CA SER A 70 30.65 -41.87 4.39
C SER A 70 30.99 -41.02 5.60
N ILE A 71 30.61 -39.74 5.54
CA ILE A 71 30.80 -38.75 6.60
C ILE A 71 29.43 -38.23 7.00
N HIS A 72 29.12 -38.28 8.30
CA HIS A 72 27.85 -37.80 8.84
C HIS A 72 28.10 -36.55 9.70
N LEU A 73 27.29 -35.52 9.47
CA LEU A 73 27.36 -34.28 10.26
C LEU A 73 26.56 -34.44 11.56
N ASN A 74 26.78 -33.52 12.48
CA ASN A 74 26.04 -33.41 13.74
C ASN A 74 24.61 -32.90 13.60
N ASP A 75 24.24 -32.37 12.43
CA ASP A 75 22.94 -31.74 12.20
C ASP A 75 22.57 -31.73 10.70
N THR A 76 21.32 -31.39 10.39
CA THR A 76 20.80 -31.26 9.02
C THR A 76 21.32 -30.01 8.33
N GLU A 77 21.54 -30.10 7.02
CA GLU A 77 22.03 -29.00 6.17
C GLU A 77 20.92 -27.99 5.78
N THR A 78 19.72 -28.09 6.35
CA THR A 78 18.59 -27.16 6.06
C THR A 78 18.00 -26.64 7.35
N LYS A 79 17.79 -25.31 7.43
CA LYS A 79 17.16 -24.63 8.57
C LYS A 79 16.06 -23.67 8.10
N ASN A 80 14.90 -23.75 8.77
CA ASN A 80 13.74 -22.90 8.47
C ASN A 80 13.66 -21.64 9.36
N ALA A 81 14.63 -21.45 10.25
CA ALA A 81 14.70 -20.33 11.16
C ALA A 81 16.01 -19.57 10.95
N VAL A 82 15.93 -18.24 11.03
CA VAL A 82 17.09 -17.36 10.98
C VAL A 82 18.06 -17.72 12.11
N GLY A 83 19.35 -17.84 11.80
CA GLY A 83 20.35 -18.17 12.81
C GLY A 83 21.68 -18.65 12.22
N LYS A 84 22.70 -18.67 13.08
CA LYS A 84 24.02 -19.22 12.78
C LYS A 84 24.14 -20.61 13.41
N TYR A 85 24.45 -21.61 12.60
CA TYR A 85 24.54 -23.01 13.04
C TYR A 85 25.94 -23.56 12.73
N GLY A 86 26.49 -24.30 13.70
CA GLY A 86 27.81 -24.91 13.62
C GLY A 86 27.72 -26.38 13.20
N TYR A 87 28.60 -26.77 12.29
CA TYR A 87 28.69 -28.11 11.74
C TYR A 87 30.04 -28.73 12.04
N LYS A 88 29.97 -29.99 12.46
CA LYS A 88 31.10 -30.88 12.73
C LYS A 88 30.75 -32.29 12.27
N VAL A 89 31.74 -33.09 11.93
CA VAL A 89 31.54 -34.53 11.73
C VAL A 89 31.17 -35.18 13.06
N SER A 90 30.05 -35.89 13.09
CA SER A 90 29.56 -36.66 14.24
C SER A 90 30.02 -38.12 14.17
N SER A 91 30.13 -38.68 12.97
CA SER A 91 30.59 -40.05 12.74
C SER A 91 31.05 -40.26 11.30
N ILE A 92 31.84 -41.32 11.09
CA ILE A 92 32.26 -41.82 9.78
C ILE A 92 31.87 -43.29 9.65
N SER A 93 31.72 -43.77 8.42
CA SER A 93 31.63 -45.19 8.10
C SER A 93 32.72 -45.56 7.11
N ASP A 94 33.71 -46.33 7.56
CA ASP A 94 34.83 -46.80 6.74
C ASP A 94 34.62 -48.27 6.33
N PRO A 95 34.27 -48.54 5.06
CA PRO A 95 34.10 -49.90 4.57
C PRO A 95 35.42 -50.61 4.26
N VAL A 96 36.56 -49.91 4.20
CA VAL A 96 37.84 -50.47 3.77
C VAL A 96 38.60 -51.05 4.96
N TYR A 97 38.76 -50.26 6.02
CA TYR A 97 39.56 -50.65 7.19
C TYR A 97 38.76 -50.70 8.50
N GLY A 98 37.49 -50.31 8.48
CA GLY A 98 36.64 -50.30 9.68
C GLY A 98 37.05 -49.25 10.70
N LEU A 99 37.75 -48.18 10.30
CA LEU A 99 38.16 -47.12 11.20
C LEU A 99 36.95 -46.33 11.72
N THR A 100 36.94 -46.11 13.04
CA THR A 100 35.96 -45.26 13.72
C THR A 100 36.60 -44.00 14.32
N ALA A 101 37.92 -43.95 14.42
CA ALA A 101 38.65 -42.79 14.91
C ALA A 101 38.79 -41.74 13.78
N PHE A 102 38.51 -40.49 14.09
CA PHE A 102 38.67 -39.38 13.14
C PHE A 102 39.01 -38.06 13.82
N SER A 103 39.56 -37.13 13.04
CA SER A 103 39.76 -35.71 13.41
C SER A 103 38.95 -34.83 12.45
N THR A 104 38.46 -33.69 12.93
CA THR A 104 37.69 -32.77 12.09
C THR A 104 37.71 -31.33 12.60
N ASN A 105 37.60 -30.37 11.68
CA ASN A 105 37.34 -28.96 11.99
C ASN A 105 35.83 -28.69 12.15
N GLU A 106 35.50 -27.44 12.44
CA GLU A 106 34.12 -26.94 12.53
C GLU A 106 33.92 -25.80 11.53
N VAL A 107 32.72 -25.73 10.94
CA VAL A 107 32.30 -24.64 10.05
C VAL A 107 30.96 -24.09 10.50
N CYS A 108 30.62 -22.86 10.13
CA CYS A 108 29.34 -22.25 10.46
C CYS A 108 28.64 -21.72 9.21
N VAL A 109 27.32 -21.83 9.18
CA VAL A 109 26.48 -21.25 8.14
C VAL A 109 25.36 -20.45 8.78
N ILE A 110 25.04 -19.30 8.18
CA ILE A 110 23.98 -18.40 8.60
C ILE A 110 22.80 -18.60 7.64
N TRP A 111 21.65 -19.02 8.18
CA TRP A 111 20.38 -18.95 7.47
C TRP A 111 19.74 -17.62 7.79
N ASP A 112 19.31 -16.92 6.75
CA ASP A 112 18.86 -15.55 6.88
C ASP A 112 17.78 -15.20 5.84
N LYS A 113 17.23 -14.00 5.99
CA LYS A 113 16.30 -13.36 5.06
C LYS A 113 16.39 -11.85 5.23
N VAL A 114 15.83 -11.11 4.28
CA VAL A 114 15.72 -9.66 4.37
C VAL A 114 14.36 -9.27 4.95
N THR A 115 14.34 -8.41 5.97
CA THR A 115 13.10 -7.87 6.55
C THR A 115 12.87 -6.45 6.07
N PHE A 116 11.75 -6.22 5.39
CA PHE A 116 11.32 -4.92 4.90
C PHE A 116 10.23 -4.31 5.79
N THR A 117 10.32 -3.01 6.02
CA THR A 117 9.26 -2.18 6.61
C THR A 117 8.81 -1.14 5.60
N LEU A 118 7.61 -1.32 5.07
CA LEU A 118 6.92 -0.37 4.21
C LEU A 118 6.14 0.65 5.03
N SER A 119 6.13 1.89 4.55
CA SER A 119 5.36 3.00 5.07
C SER A 119 4.86 3.87 3.92
N ALA A 120 3.77 4.61 4.14
CA ALA A 120 3.28 5.58 3.18
C ALA A 120 3.04 6.93 3.86
N ALA A 121 3.35 8.00 3.13
CA ALA A 121 3.12 9.36 3.62
C ALA A 121 1.62 9.68 3.77
N LYS A 122 0.78 9.07 2.92
CA LYS A 122 -0.68 9.17 2.96
C LYS A 122 -1.31 7.80 2.77
N SER A 123 -2.46 7.60 3.40
CA SER A 123 -3.34 6.44 3.15
C SER A 123 -4.29 6.65 1.96
N ARG A 124 -4.40 7.88 1.44
CA ARG A 124 -5.25 8.25 0.29
C ARG A 124 -4.52 9.19 -0.67
N VAL A 125 -4.65 8.96 -1.97
CA VAL A 125 -4.03 9.76 -3.05
C VAL A 125 -5.00 9.93 -4.21
N SER A 126 -4.80 10.93 -5.05
CA SER A 126 -5.63 11.16 -6.22
C SER A 126 -5.44 10.06 -7.28
N VAL A 127 -6.51 9.67 -7.96
CA VAL A 127 -6.40 8.85 -9.19
C VAL A 127 -5.56 9.60 -10.22
N GLY A 128 -4.61 8.88 -10.83
CA GLY A 128 -3.61 9.42 -11.74
C GLY A 128 -2.32 9.89 -11.07
N SER A 129 -2.30 10.12 -9.75
CA SER A 129 -1.09 10.47 -9.00
C SER A 129 -0.26 9.25 -8.62
N VAL A 130 1.02 9.49 -8.31
CA VAL A 130 1.96 8.46 -7.84
C VAL A 130 1.88 8.35 -6.31
N ALA A 131 1.52 7.17 -5.81
CA ALA A 131 1.55 6.86 -4.38
C ALA A 131 2.99 6.93 -3.82
N GLN A 132 3.17 7.70 -2.74
CA GLN A 132 4.45 7.90 -2.07
C GLN A 132 4.66 6.83 -0.99
N ILE A 133 5.22 5.69 -1.41
CA ILE A 133 5.57 4.56 -0.54
C ILE A 133 7.08 4.53 -0.32
N SER A 134 7.50 4.41 0.94
CA SER A 134 8.89 4.28 1.36
C SER A 134 9.14 2.92 2.00
N ALA A 135 10.32 2.35 1.77
CA ALA A 135 10.75 1.09 2.36
C ALA A 135 12.09 1.25 3.08
N THR A 136 12.19 0.67 4.26
CA THR A 136 13.48 0.38 4.91
C THR A 136 13.69 -1.13 4.97
N ALA A 137 14.94 -1.58 4.95
CA ALA A 137 15.26 -2.99 4.91
C ALA A 137 16.56 -3.32 5.66
N VAL A 138 16.55 -4.45 6.35
CA VAL A 138 17.70 -4.99 7.09
C VAL A 138 17.78 -6.49 6.89
N TYR A 139 18.97 -7.06 7.07
CA TYR A 139 19.10 -8.50 7.18
C TYR A 139 18.64 -8.99 8.57
N ALA A 140 17.82 -10.04 8.63
CA ALA A 140 17.15 -10.46 9.85
C ALA A 140 18.12 -11.02 10.91
N PHE A 141 19.23 -11.62 10.49
CA PHE A 141 20.22 -12.22 11.39
C PHE A 141 20.93 -11.19 12.28
N ASP A 142 21.33 -10.04 11.72
CA ASP A 142 22.22 -9.08 12.38
C ASP A 142 21.71 -7.63 12.38
N ASN A 143 20.52 -7.39 11.79
CA ASN A 143 19.94 -6.06 11.59
C ASN A 143 20.82 -5.07 10.81
N SER A 144 21.82 -5.57 10.08
CA SER A 144 22.64 -4.71 9.25
C SER A 144 21.85 -4.19 8.03
N PRO A 145 22.15 -2.99 7.51
CA PRO A 145 21.39 -2.40 6.40
C PRO A 145 21.45 -3.28 5.14
N PHE A 146 20.28 -3.54 4.55
CA PHE A 146 20.17 -4.26 3.29
C PHE A 146 20.92 -3.53 2.17
N LYS A 147 21.60 -4.31 1.30
CA LYS A 147 22.37 -3.81 0.15
C LYS A 147 21.83 -4.43 -1.12
N GLY A 148 20.97 -3.69 -1.80
CA GLY A 148 20.35 -4.17 -3.02
C GLY A 148 19.12 -3.36 -3.40
N SER A 149 18.25 -3.98 -4.18
CA SER A 149 17.00 -3.37 -4.67
C SER A 149 15.79 -4.26 -4.37
N TYR A 150 14.61 -3.68 -4.51
CA TYR A 150 13.33 -4.37 -4.30
C TYR A 150 12.29 -3.93 -5.33
N SER A 151 11.28 -4.76 -5.51
CA SER A 151 10.09 -4.45 -6.31
C SER A 151 8.84 -4.61 -5.44
N LEU A 152 7.85 -3.74 -5.68
CA LEU A 152 6.52 -3.88 -5.11
C LEU A 152 5.66 -4.78 -6.01
N ASN A 153 4.66 -5.40 -5.40
CA ASN A 153 3.69 -6.28 -6.07
C ASN A 153 2.80 -5.59 -7.10
N ASP A 154 2.80 -4.25 -7.16
CA ASP A 154 1.90 -3.50 -8.04
C ASP A 154 2.46 -2.09 -8.38
N THR A 155 1.86 -1.42 -9.35
CA THR A 155 2.20 -0.07 -9.79
C THR A 155 1.74 0.99 -8.79
N LEU A 156 2.51 2.09 -8.68
CA LEU A 156 2.20 3.22 -7.80
C LEU A 156 1.19 4.22 -8.37
N VAL A 157 0.73 4.05 -9.61
CA VAL A 157 -0.27 4.90 -10.26
C VAL A 157 -1.48 4.06 -10.63
N LYS A 158 -2.68 4.55 -10.27
CA LYS A 158 -3.97 3.94 -10.63
C LYS A 158 -4.87 4.95 -11.31
N THR A 159 -5.55 4.52 -12.36
CA THR A 159 -6.49 5.35 -13.15
C THR A 159 -7.95 5.16 -12.74
N SER A 160 -8.22 4.22 -11.84
CA SER A 160 -9.54 3.95 -11.28
C SER A 160 -9.50 4.05 -9.76
N ILE A 161 -10.67 4.28 -9.18
CA ILE A 161 -10.84 4.32 -7.72
C ILE A 161 -10.64 2.90 -7.18
N CYS A 162 -9.71 2.72 -6.23
CA CYS A 162 -9.46 1.43 -5.56
C CYS A 162 -8.92 1.65 -4.15
N LYS A 163 -9.02 0.61 -3.32
CA LYS A 163 -8.07 0.40 -2.22
C LYS A 163 -7.12 -0.71 -2.64
N CYS A 164 -5.85 -0.37 -2.76
CA CYS A 164 -4.83 -1.23 -3.31
C CYS A 164 -3.77 -1.57 -2.23
N GLY A 165 -3.44 -2.85 -2.10
CA GLY A 165 -2.50 -3.39 -1.10
C GLY A 165 -1.08 -3.52 -1.66
N TYR A 166 -0.10 -3.02 -0.93
CA TYR A 166 1.31 -3.01 -1.32
C TYR A 166 2.16 -3.82 -0.36
N LYS A 167 2.99 -4.69 -0.94
CA LYS A 167 4.02 -5.47 -0.28
C LYS A 167 5.23 -5.60 -1.20
N VAL A 168 6.40 -5.86 -0.63
CA VAL A 168 7.56 -6.27 -1.43
C VAL A 168 7.28 -7.64 -2.06
N SER A 169 7.43 -7.74 -3.38
CA SER A 169 7.23 -8.96 -4.16
C SER A 169 8.52 -9.61 -4.63
N GLY A 170 9.61 -8.85 -4.68
CA GLY A 170 10.90 -9.33 -5.15
C GLY A 170 12.04 -8.50 -4.59
N ILE A 171 13.19 -9.15 -4.45
CA ILE A 171 14.43 -8.53 -3.97
C ILE A 171 15.59 -8.95 -4.86
N VAL A 172 16.58 -8.08 -4.94
CA VAL A 172 17.90 -8.40 -5.50
C VAL A 172 18.91 -8.00 -4.44
N ASP A 173 19.47 -8.99 -3.74
CA ASP A 173 20.54 -8.81 -2.77
C ASP A 173 21.91 -8.89 -3.46
N GLU A 174 22.65 -7.79 -3.42
CA GLU A 174 23.96 -7.68 -4.07
C GLU A 174 25.11 -8.16 -3.18
N LEU A 175 24.89 -8.26 -1.85
CA LEU A 175 25.93 -8.58 -0.89
C LEU A 175 26.02 -10.08 -0.60
N TYR A 176 24.88 -10.72 -0.33
CA TYR A 176 24.85 -12.15 0.01
C TYR A 176 24.06 -12.99 -0.99
N GLY A 177 23.36 -12.36 -1.95
CA GLY A 177 22.51 -13.06 -2.90
C GLY A 177 21.41 -13.87 -2.21
N LEU A 178 20.77 -13.30 -1.18
CA LEU A 178 19.54 -13.81 -0.59
C LEU A 178 18.35 -13.53 -1.51
N THR A 179 17.40 -14.45 -1.52
CA THR A 179 16.14 -14.37 -2.28
C THR A 179 14.91 -14.43 -1.38
N SER A 180 15.06 -14.83 -0.12
CA SER A 180 13.99 -14.85 0.87
C SER A 180 13.83 -13.49 1.54
N SER A 181 12.59 -13.01 1.63
CA SER A 181 12.25 -11.79 2.35
C SER A 181 10.93 -11.89 3.11
N ASP A 182 10.85 -11.10 4.18
CA ASP A 182 9.63 -10.81 4.91
C ASP A 182 9.30 -9.32 4.76
N THR A 183 8.02 -8.98 4.72
CA THR A 183 7.56 -7.60 4.58
C THR A 183 6.18 -7.44 5.22
N ASN A 184 5.92 -6.27 5.80
CA ASN A 184 4.54 -5.89 6.13
C ASN A 184 3.76 -5.52 4.87
N GLU A 185 2.44 -5.47 5.00
CA GLU A 185 1.54 -4.99 3.96
C GLU A 185 0.94 -3.65 4.38
N ILE A 186 0.87 -2.70 3.44
CA ILE A 186 0.18 -1.42 3.63
C ILE A 186 -0.91 -1.26 2.56
N SER A 187 -1.89 -0.39 2.80
CA SER A 187 -2.95 -0.11 1.80
C SER A 187 -3.03 1.37 1.49
N ILE A 188 -3.24 1.68 0.22
CA ILE A 188 -3.46 3.04 -0.29
C ILE A 188 -4.80 3.10 -1.02
N ILE A 189 -5.58 4.13 -0.73
CA ILE A 189 -6.82 4.43 -1.43
C ILE A 189 -6.50 5.41 -2.56
N PHE A 190 -6.74 5.00 -3.80
CA PHE A 190 -6.74 5.89 -4.96
C PHE A 190 -8.15 6.41 -5.17
N ASP A 191 -8.32 7.73 -5.17
CA ASP A 191 -9.64 8.34 -5.09
C ASP A 191 -9.76 9.64 -5.88
N LYS A 192 -10.97 10.20 -5.94
CA LYS A 192 -11.26 11.53 -6.44
C LYS A 192 -12.33 12.19 -5.59
N VAL A 193 -12.40 13.51 -5.64
CA VAL A 193 -13.49 14.26 -5.02
C VAL A 193 -14.66 14.42 -6.00
N VAL A 194 -15.88 14.29 -5.54
CA VAL A 194 -17.10 14.44 -6.33
C VAL A 194 -17.94 15.54 -5.71
N MET A 195 -18.32 16.51 -6.52
CA MET A 195 -19.35 17.49 -6.13
C MET A 195 -20.71 16.80 -6.22
N VAL A 196 -21.45 16.78 -5.12
CA VAL A 196 -22.71 16.02 -5.01
C VAL A 196 -23.94 16.91 -4.86
N ASP A 197 -23.78 18.15 -4.40
CA ASP A 197 -24.85 19.13 -4.32
C ASP A 197 -24.31 20.55 -4.46
N GLY A 198 -25.16 21.51 -4.79
CA GLY A 198 -24.79 22.92 -4.82
C GLY A 198 -25.92 23.84 -5.23
N GLY A 199 -25.83 25.09 -4.78
CA GLY A 199 -26.91 26.07 -4.93
C GLY A 199 -26.44 27.51 -4.73
N VAL A 200 -27.42 28.40 -4.74
CA VAL A 200 -27.28 29.82 -4.37
C VAL A 200 -28.28 30.14 -3.28
N SER A 201 -27.94 31.04 -2.36
CA SER A 201 -28.88 31.50 -1.33
C SER A 201 -30.04 32.29 -1.92
N ASP A 202 -29.79 33.00 -3.04
CA ASP A 202 -30.80 33.74 -3.80
C ASP A 202 -30.39 33.80 -5.28
N GLU A 203 -31.24 33.31 -6.18
CA GLU A 203 -31.01 33.39 -7.63
C GLU A 203 -31.28 34.81 -8.16
N PHE A 204 -32.14 35.58 -7.49
CA PHE A 204 -32.59 36.92 -7.89
C PHE A 204 -32.30 37.95 -6.79
N ALA A 205 -31.03 38.25 -6.61
CA ALA A 205 -30.59 39.15 -5.55
C ALA A 205 -30.61 40.62 -5.99
N GLU A 206 -30.93 41.51 -5.04
CA GLU A 206 -30.76 42.95 -5.25
C GLU A 206 -29.29 43.32 -5.48
N VAL A 207 -29.07 44.42 -6.21
CA VAL A 207 -27.73 44.98 -6.42
C VAL A 207 -27.08 45.34 -5.08
N GLY A 208 -25.84 44.90 -4.88
CA GLY A 208 -25.06 45.17 -3.66
C GLY A 208 -25.40 44.28 -2.46
N LYS A 209 -26.36 43.37 -2.56
CA LYS A 209 -26.61 42.36 -1.51
C LYS A 209 -25.70 41.15 -1.70
N PRO A 210 -25.10 40.61 -0.62
CA PRO A 210 -24.29 39.40 -0.71
C PRO A 210 -25.16 38.19 -1.02
N VAL A 211 -24.66 37.31 -1.88
CA VAL A 211 -25.27 36.02 -2.21
C VAL A 211 -24.25 34.92 -1.92
N THR A 212 -24.67 33.88 -1.22
CA THR A 212 -23.83 32.70 -0.98
C THR A 212 -24.02 31.69 -2.10
N VAL A 213 -22.96 31.42 -2.85
CA VAL A 213 -22.85 30.28 -3.76
C VAL A 213 -22.23 29.14 -2.98
N TRP A 214 -22.80 27.93 -3.05
CA TRP A 214 -22.32 26.82 -2.21
C TRP A 214 -22.28 25.48 -2.94
N PHE A 215 -21.40 24.60 -2.49
CA PHE A 215 -21.20 23.25 -3.03
C PHE A 215 -20.92 22.24 -1.90
N LYS A 216 -21.41 21.01 -2.06
CA LYS A 216 -21.06 19.86 -1.21
C LYS A 216 -20.14 18.92 -1.97
N ALA A 217 -19.08 18.47 -1.31
CA ALA A 217 -18.05 17.63 -1.87
C ALA A 217 -17.85 16.38 -1.00
N VAL A 218 -17.68 15.22 -1.64
CA VAL A 218 -17.37 13.95 -0.96
C VAL A 218 -16.29 13.19 -1.72
N TYR A 219 -15.59 12.30 -1.02
CA TYR A 219 -14.71 11.31 -1.63
C TYR A 219 -15.51 10.22 -2.36
N ALA A 220 -15.11 9.86 -3.57
CA ALA A 220 -15.83 8.88 -4.38
C ALA A 220 -15.73 7.45 -3.83
N TYR A 221 -14.62 7.12 -3.17
CA TYR A 221 -14.37 5.77 -2.66
C TYR A 221 -15.33 5.37 -1.53
N ASP A 222 -15.55 6.24 -0.56
CA ASP A 222 -16.29 5.94 0.67
C ASP A 222 -17.38 6.95 1.02
N GLY A 223 -17.59 7.99 0.21
CA GLY A 223 -18.59 9.02 0.46
C GLY A 223 -18.26 9.94 1.64
N LYS A 224 -17.04 9.87 2.19
CA LYS A 224 -16.59 10.75 3.28
C LYS A 224 -16.67 12.22 2.81
N THR A 225 -17.25 13.08 3.64
CA THR A 225 -17.28 14.54 3.41
C THR A 225 -15.88 15.10 3.19
N PHE A 226 -15.74 15.95 2.17
CA PHE A 226 -14.52 16.72 1.93
C PHE A 226 -14.67 18.10 2.56
N ASP A 227 -14.12 18.27 3.76
CA ASP A 227 -14.17 19.49 4.58
C ASP A 227 -12.81 20.24 4.59
N ASP A 228 -12.69 21.26 5.44
CA ASP A 228 -11.49 22.09 5.56
C ASP A 228 -10.29 21.41 6.23
N ALA A 229 -10.49 20.26 6.90
CA ALA A 229 -9.37 19.44 7.35
C ALA A 229 -8.72 18.68 6.20
N GLU A 230 -9.50 18.39 5.15
CA GLU A 230 -9.04 17.62 3.98
C GLU A 230 -8.46 18.50 2.87
N GLY A 231 -8.96 19.72 2.69
CA GLY A 231 -8.43 20.61 1.65
C GLY A 231 -9.27 21.86 1.38
N THR A 232 -9.33 22.28 0.12
CA THR A 232 -10.07 23.50 -0.28
C THR A 232 -10.71 23.36 -1.65
N VAL A 233 -11.95 23.85 -1.78
CA VAL A 233 -12.67 23.95 -3.06
C VAL A 233 -12.53 25.38 -3.62
N TYR A 234 -12.24 25.50 -4.92
CA TYR A 234 -12.15 26.78 -5.61
C TYR A 234 -13.34 26.98 -6.55
N VAL A 235 -14.01 28.11 -6.40
CA VAL A 235 -15.13 28.56 -7.23
C VAL A 235 -14.67 29.72 -8.09
N ASP A 236 -14.68 29.55 -9.42
CA ASP A 236 -14.11 30.51 -10.39
C ASP A 236 -12.69 31.00 -10.04
N GLY A 237 -11.85 30.09 -9.56
CA GLY A 237 -10.47 30.36 -9.15
C GLY A 237 -10.31 31.00 -7.77
N LYS A 238 -11.41 31.31 -7.07
CA LYS A 238 -11.38 31.87 -5.71
C LYS A 238 -11.65 30.76 -4.69
N SER A 239 -10.91 30.74 -3.59
CA SER A 239 -11.10 29.77 -2.50
C SER A 239 -12.47 29.97 -1.85
N ALA A 240 -13.24 28.89 -1.72
CA ALA A 240 -14.44 28.85 -0.88
C ALA A 240 -14.06 28.62 0.59
N THR A 241 -14.97 28.92 1.50
CA THR A 241 -14.82 28.70 2.93
C THR A 241 -15.73 27.56 3.38
N TRP A 242 -15.22 26.65 4.19
CA TRP A 242 -16.04 25.58 4.76
C TRP A 242 -17.03 26.14 5.80
N SER A 243 -18.28 25.69 5.71
CA SER A 243 -19.33 26.00 6.68
C SER A 243 -19.66 24.75 7.48
N GLU A 244 -19.07 24.61 8.68
CA GLU A 244 -19.32 23.47 9.57
C GLU A 244 -20.82 23.28 9.85
N ARG A 245 -21.54 24.38 10.04
CA ARG A 245 -22.98 24.36 10.34
C ARG A 245 -23.82 23.76 9.21
N ASN A 246 -23.43 24.00 7.96
CA ASN A 246 -24.18 23.62 6.78
C ASN A 246 -23.56 22.42 6.03
N GLU A 247 -22.40 21.96 6.50
CA GLU A 247 -21.58 20.90 5.90
C GLU A 247 -21.38 21.11 4.39
N ARG A 248 -20.91 22.30 4.02
CA ARG A 248 -20.71 22.70 2.62
C ARG A 248 -19.67 23.80 2.47
N TRP A 249 -19.08 23.88 1.28
CA TRP A 249 -18.21 24.98 0.86
C TRP A 249 -19.04 26.18 0.41
N GLU A 250 -18.70 27.37 0.87
CA GLU A 250 -19.44 28.61 0.61
C GLU A 250 -18.50 29.68 0.01
N TYR A 251 -18.95 30.34 -1.05
CA TYR A 251 -18.33 31.50 -1.68
C TYR A 251 -19.31 32.66 -1.71
N VAL A 252 -18.92 33.81 -1.15
CA VAL A 252 -19.77 35.00 -1.07
C VAL A 252 -19.55 35.90 -2.27
N TYR A 253 -20.64 36.19 -3.00
CA TYR A 253 -20.66 37.04 -4.17
C TYR A 253 -21.52 38.29 -3.96
N THR A 254 -20.89 39.47 -4.04
CA THR A 254 -21.57 40.77 -3.87
C THR A 254 -21.51 41.66 -5.12
N GLU A 255 -20.68 41.30 -6.09
CA GLU A 255 -20.44 42.12 -7.30
C GLU A 255 -21.63 42.03 -8.29
N GLY A 256 -21.60 42.87 -9.33
CA GLY A 256 -22.59 42.87 -10.42
C GLY A 256 -23.61 44.01 -10.34
N GLY A 257 -23.84 44.66 -11.49
CA GLY A 257 -24.83 45.73 -11.64
C GLY A 257 -26.23 45.21 -11.97
N LEU A 258 -27.23 46.10 -11.96
CA LEU A 258 -28.61 45.75 -12.31
C LEU A 258 -28.70 45.06 -13.67
N GLY A 259 -29.40 43.91 -13.73
CA GLY A 259 -29.54 43.11 -14.94
C GLY A 259 -28.36 42.19 -15.25
N SER A 260 -27.29 42.18 -14.43
CA SER A 260 -26.16 41.29 -14.64
C SER A 260 -26.50 39.84 -14.32
N ARG A 261 -25.83 38.91 -15.02
CA ARG A 261 -25.89 37.47 -14.79
C ARG A 261 -24.47 36.96 -14.54
N ALA A 262 -24.22 36.41 -13.36
CA ALA A 262 -22.96 35.75 -13.01
C ALA A 262 -23.17 34.24 -12.91
N THR A 263 -22.20 33.45 -13.37
CA THR A 263 -22.23 31.99 -13.36
C THR A 263 -20.96 31.47 -12.72
N PHE A 264 -21.11 30.59 -11.73
CA PHE A 264 -20.05 30.09 -10.87
C PHE A 264 -19.88 28.59 -11.04
N LYS A 265 -18.65 28.14 -11.24
CA LYS A 265 -18.34 26.69 -11.29
C LYS A 265 -17.20 26.36 -10.35
N VAL A 266 -17.16 25.10 -9.90
CA VAL A 266 -15.96 24.58 -9.26
C VAL A 266 -14.87 24.47 -10.32
N THR A 267 -13.75 25.13 -10.08
CA THR A 267 -12.61 25.17 -11.02
C THR A 267 -11.44 24.29 -10.59
N ALA A 268 -11.29 24.07 -9.28
CA ALA A 268 -10.24 23.23 -8.73
C ALA A 268 -10.62 22.74 -7.34
N VAL A 269 -10.01 21.64 -6.92
CA VAL A 269 -9.96 21.20 -5.54
C VAL A 269 -8.48 20.95 -5.22
N SER A 270 -8.04 21.31 -4.02
CA SER A 270 -6.66 21.05 -3.56
C SER A 270 -6.66 20.33 -2.22
N ASP A 271 -5.62 19.54 -1.98
CA ASP A 271 -5.24 19.07 -0.65
C ASP A 271 -3.78 19.48 -0.33
N THR A 272 -3.27 19.05 0.81
CA THR A 272 -1.93 19.41 1.31
C THR A 272 -0.74 18.84 0.50
N LEU A 273 -0.92 17.84 -0.37
CA LEU A 273 0.17 17.20 -1.13
C LEU A 273 -0.16 16.88 -2.61
N ASP A 274 -1.42 16.71 -3.00
CA ASP A 274 -1.90 16.71 -4.39
C ASP A 274 -2.60 18.06 -4.64
N ASN A 275 -1.98 18.92 -5.43
CA ASN A 275 -2.57 20.21 -5.78
C ASN A 275 -2.31 20.55 -7.25
N PRO A 276 -3.33 20.50 -8.12
CA PRO A 276 -4.75 20.18 -7.85
C PRO A 276 -5.00 18.66 -7.67
N ILE A 277 -6.03 18.28 -6.91
CA ILE A 277 -6.54 16.91 -6.88
C ILE A 277 -7.53 16.67 -8.02
N THR A 278 -7.63 15.42 -8.47
CA THR A 278 -8.65 15.03 -9.45
C THR A 278 -10.04 15.13 -8.83
N PHE A 279 -10.97 15.81 -9.51
CA PHE A 279 -12.36 15.91 -9.07
C PHE A 279 -13.36 15.75 -10.23
N GLU A 280 -14.60 15.43 -9.89
CA GLU A 280 -15.74 15.35 -10.79
C GLU A 280 -16.84 16.32 -10.33
N ASP A 281 -17.29 17.20 -11.23
CA ASP A 281 -18.39 18.13 -10.96
C ASP A 281 -19.69 17.63 -11.58
N ASN A 282 -20.49 16.92 -10.78
CA ASN A 282 -21.83 16.45 -11.18
C ASN A 282 -22.93 17.48 -10.93
N VAL A 283 -22.59 18.59 -10.29
CA VAL A 283 -23.52 19.61 -9.82
C VAL A 283 -23.68 20.74 -10.84
N GLY A 284 -22.60 21.01 -11.59
CA GLY A 284 -22.54 22.02 -12.62
C GLY A 284 -22.60 23.45 -12.08
N SER A 285 -22.65 24.40 -13.00
CA SER A 285 -22.55 25.82 -12.63
C SER A 285 -23.80 26.38 -11.95
N LYS A 286 -23.61 27.35 -11.05
CA LYS A 286 -24.67 28.06 -10.33
C LYS A 286 -24.79 29.50 -10.83
N THR A 287 -26.01 29.99 -11.01
CA THR A 287 -26.27 31.32 -11.59
C THR A 287 -26.87 32.26 -10.55
N VAL A 288 -26.41 33.52 -10.56
CA VAL A 288 -27.00 34.64 -9.80
C VAL A 288 -27.37 35.74 -10.78
N ARG A 289 -28.58 36.29 -10.64
CA ARG A 289 -29.12 37.41 -11.43
C ARG A 289 -29.37 38.60 -10.54
N ARG A 290 -28.93 39.78 -10.99
CA ARG A 290 -29.13 41.03 -10.25
C ARG A 290 -30.43 41.71 -10.69
N VAL A 291 -31.33 41.95 -9.74
CA VAL A 291 -32.64 42.57 -9.99
C VAL A 291 -32.84 43.84 -9.14
N LEU A 292 -33.79 44.68 -9.56
CA LEU A 292 -34.32 45.75 -8.73
C LEU A 292 -35.64 45.25 -8.15
N LEU A 293 -35.67 45.01 -6.84
CA LEU A 293 -36.93 44.73 -6.14
C LEU A 293 -37.50 46.07 -5.69
N GLU A 294 -38.42 46.63 -6.47
CA GLU A 294 -39.17 47.78 -6.01
C GLU A 294 -40.25 47.34 -5.00
N PRO A 295 -40.30 47.92 -3.78
CA PRO A 295 -41.40 47.64 -2.88
C PRO A 295 -42.69 48.21 -3.47
N LEU A 296 -43.66 47.34 -3.73
CA LEU A 296 -44.99 47.64 -4.31
C LEU A 296 -45.85 48.66 -3.52
N TYR A 297 -45.33 49.27 -2.45
CA TYR A 297 -46.08 50.20 -1.59
C TYR A 297 -45.86 51.69 -1.92
N LYS A 298 -44.95 52.07 -2.83
CA LYS A 298 -44.66 53.50 -3.11
C LYS A 298 -45.02 53.96 -4.52
N ALA A 299 -46.18 53.56 -5.04
CA ALA A 299 -46.81 54.37 -6.07
C ALA A 299 -47.43 55.60 -5.38
N PRO A 300 -46.98 56.85 -5.66
CA PRO A 300 -47.76 58.01 -5.26
C PRO A 300 -49.11 57.92 -5.96
N VAL A 301 -50.20 57.99 -5.21
CA VAL A 301 -51.53 58.20 -5.78
C VAL A 301 -51.49 59.58 -6.44
N VAL A 302 -51.14 59.62 -7.73
CA VAL A 302 -51.13 60.84 -8.52
C VAL A 302 -52.55 61.37 -8.52
N GLY A 303 -52.74 62.60 -8.02
CA GLY A 303 -54.04 63.26 -7.84
C GLY A 303 -54.88 63.46 -9.11
N SER A 304 -54.46 62.92 -10.25
CA SER A 304 -55.27 62.85 -11.48
C SER A 304 -56.26 61.69 -11.48
N ALA A 305 -55.94 60.56 -10.82
CA ALA A 305 -56.82 59.39 -10.78
C ALA A 305 -58.08 59.63 -9.92
N THR A 306 -57.94 60.36 -8.81
CA THR A 306 -59.09 60.76 -7.97
C THR A 306 -60.02 61.74 -8.69
N ARG A 307 -59.49 62.60 -9.56
CA ARG A 307 -60.30 63.53 -10.37
C ARG A 307 -61.06 62.82 -11.48
N GLN A 308 -60.40 61.90 -12.21
CA GLN A 308 -61.05 61.09 -13.25
C GLN A 308 -62.07 60.09 -12.69
N LEU A 309 -61.85 59.53 -11.50
CA LEU A 309 -62.86 58.64 -10.87
C LEU A 309 -64.10 59.39 -10.36
N ASN A 310 -63.95 60.64 -9.87
CA ASN A 310 -65.09 61.45 -9.43
C ASN A 310 -65.98 61.89 -10.60
N GLU A 311 -65.40 62.00 -11.81
CA GLU A 311 -66.15 62.28 -13.05
C GLU A 311 -66.83 61.03 -13.62
N LEU A 312 -66.28 59.83 -13.42
CA LEU A 312 -66.90 58.58 -13.86
C LEU A 312 -68.05 58.10 -12.96
N PHE A 313 -68.07 58.46 -11.67
CA PHE A 313 -69.12 58.05 -10.72
C PHE A 313 -69.47 59.15 -9.71
N PRO A 314 -70.20 60.21 -10.12
CA PRO A 314 -70.64 61.26 -9.20
C PRO A 314 -71.64 60.68 -8.19
N GLY A 315 -71.30 60.73 -6.90
CA GLY A 315 -72.21 60.42 -5.79
C GLY A 315 -71.95 59.13 -5.01
N TYR A 316 -70.97 58.31 -5.40
CA TYR A 316 -70.54 57.17 -4.57
C TYR A 316 -69.35 57.55 -3.70
N GLY A 317 -69.64 58.04 -2.50
CA GLY A 317 -68.63 58.23 -1.46
C GLY A 317 -67.86 56.94 -1.17
N SER A 318 -66.65 57.12 -0.65
CA SER A 318 -65.50 56.23 -0.38
C SER A 318 -65.74 54.80 0.16
N ILE A 319 -66.98 54.33 0.30
CA ILE A 319 -67.37 53.06 0.93
C ILE A 319 -67.27 51.88 -0.04
N ALA A 320 -67.58 52.07 -1.33
CA ALA A 320 -67.46 51.00 -2.34
C ALA A 320 -65.98 50.63 -2.64
N LEU A 321 -65.08 51.60 -2.50
CA LEU A 321 -63.63 51.42 -2.68
C LEU A 321 -62.97 50.64 -1.54
N ILE A 322 -63.44 50.81 -0.31
CA ILE A 322 -62.96 50.04 0.86
C ILE A 322 -63.34 48.55 0.73
N ALA A 323 -64.53 48.25 0.19
CA ALA A 323 -64.97 46.86 -0.02
C ALA A 323 -64.14 46.10 -1.07
N ILE A 324 -63.76 46.77 -2.17
CA ILE A 324 -62.92 46.17 -3.21
C ILE A 324 -61.48 45.95 -2.71
N PHE A 325 -60.95 46.90 -1.93
CA PHE A 325 -59.59 46.77 -1.36
C PHE A 325 -59.52 45.66 -0.28
N ILE A 326 -60.56 45.51 0.55
CA ILE A 326 -60.67 44.42 1.52
C ILE A 326 -60.80 43.06 0.83
N ALA A 327 -61.59 42.96 -0.26
CA ALA A 327 -61.74 41.72 -1.02
C ALA A 327 -60.41 41.23 -1.64
N ILE A 328 -59.57 42.16 -2.12
CA ILE A 328 -58.26 41.85 -2.69
C ILE A 328 -57.26 41.43 -1.58
N LEU A 329 -57.29 42.06 -0.40
CA LEU A 329 -56.44 41.67 0.74
C LEU A 329 -56.79 40.27 1.29
N THR A 330 -58.08 39.91 1.32
CA THR A 330 -58.51 38.59 1.81
C THR A 330 -58.20 37.45 0.84
N ALA A 331 -57.98 37.73 -0.45
CA ALA A 331 -57.59 36.73 -1.44
C ALA A 331 -56.08 36.43 -1.44
N SER A 332 -55.25 37.32 -0.86
CA SER A 332 -53.78 37.19 -0.88
C SER A 332 -53.20 36.54 0.38
N THR A 333 -54.02 36.21 1.38
CA THR A 333 -53.56 35.62 2.66
C THR A 333 -54.29 34.30 2.97
N ALA A 334 -54.07 33.26 2.16
CA ALA A 334 -54.31 31.87 2.58
C ALA A 334 -53.28 30.90 1.95
N PRO A 335 -52.70 29.96 2.73
CA PRO A 335 -51.60 29.09 2.28
C PRO A 335 -52.08 27.88 1.47
N ALA A 336 -51.20 27.36 0.63
CA ALA A 336 -51.41 26.24 -0.29
C ALA A 336 -51.84 24.92 0.38
N VAL A 337 -52.81 24.20 -0.22
CA VAL A 337 -52.96 22.74 -0.07
C VAL A 337 -53.35 22.08 -1.40
N LEU A 338 -52.48 21.16 -1.81
CA LEU A 338 -52.52 20.19 -2.91
C LEU A 338 -53.85 19.40 -3.01
N LYS A 339 -54.40 19.18 -4.22
CA LYS A 339 -55.20 17.97 -4.52
C LYS A 339 -54.99 17.49 -5.96
N ILE A 340 -54.13 16.48 -6.07
CA ILE A 340 -54.00 15.59 -7.22
C ILE A 340 -55.35 14.89 -7.43
N THR A 341 -55.87 14.91 -8.67
CA THR A 341 -56.91 13.94 -9.07
C THR A 341 -56.59 13.39 -10.46
N ARG A 342 -56.26 12.08 -10.49
CA ARG A 342 -56.06 11.25 -11.69
C ARG A 342 -57.31 11.28 -12.57
N LYS A 343 -57.18 11.64 -13.86
CA LYS A 343 -58.25 11.48 -14.85
C LYS A 343 -58.09 10.14 -15.57
N LYS A 344 -58.94 9.18 -15.21
CA LYS A 344 -59.18 7.91 -15.90
C LYS A 344 -59.65 8.22 -17.34
N ARG A 345 -58.91 7.80 -18.37
CA ARG A 345 -59.44 7.68 -19.74
C ARG A 345 -59.73 6.20 -20.00
N ALA A 346 -61.01 5.85 -19.92
CA ALA A 346 -61.56 4.74 -20.68
C ALA A 346 -61.85 5.28 -22.09
N ASN A 347 -61.44 4.56 -23.12
CA ASN A 347 -62.12 4.61 -24.42
C ASN A 347 -62.17 3.18 -24.97
N ALA A 348 -63.40 2.83 -25.34
CA ALA A 348 -63.84 1.54 -25.80
C ALA A 348 -63.47 1.30 -27.27
N ARG A 349 -63.40 0.00 -27.60
CA ARG A 349 -63.54 -0.57 -28.95
C ARG A 349 -64.77 -0.02 -29.66
N GLU A 350 -64.68 0.17 -30.97
CA GLU A 350 -65.53 -0.56 -31.93
C GLU A 350 -65.03 -0.44 -33.38
N ARG A 351 -65.08 -1.59 -34.07
CA ARG A 351 -64.89 -1.90 -35.50
C ARG A 351 -63.48 -2.17 -36.00
#